data_AF-A0A7C8ZBW8-F1
#
_entry.id   AF-A0A7C8ZBW8-F1
#
_cell.length_a   1.000
_cell.length_b   1.000
_cell.length_c   1.000
_cell.angle_alpha   90.00
_cell.angle_beta   90.00
_cell.angle_gamma   90.00
#
_symmetry.space_group_name_H-M   'P 1'
#
loop_
_entity.id
_entity.type
_entity.pdbx_description
1 polymer ?
#
loop_
_entity_poly.entity_id
_entity_poly.type
_entity_poly.pdbx_seq_one_letter_code
_entity_poly.pdbx_strand_id
1 'polypeptide(L)'
;VALDQTHITTRVLGTFGYLDPEYFQSSQFTEKSDVYSFGVVLVELLTGEKAIRSTSHEDKSLVSWFLSHMENSHLFDIVDLQVLKEASREELLAIAHVARRCLNLDGKKRPTMREVLAEIEVVRSLNMSGNNQQNWPGTEPDWTTDSCYTGFSSSATSYMENSSSNFAELPLLYNTR
;
A
#
# COMPACT_ATOMS: atom_id res chain seq x y z
N VAL A 1 -33.47 -11.92 4.09
CA VAL A 1 -32.15 -11.34 4.42
C VAL A 1 -31.33 -11.40 3.15
N ALA A 2 -30.99 -10.25 2.55
CA ALA A 2 -30.25 -10.22 1.29
C ALA A 2 -28.82 -10.72 1.52
N LEU A 3 -28.38 -11.63 0.66
CA LEU A 3 -27.10 -12.34 0.73
C LEU A 3 -25.96 -11.36 0.41
N ASP A 4 -25.03 -11.23 1.36
CA ASP A 4 -23.59 -11.00 1.18
C ASP A 4 -23.18 -10.11 -0.01
N GLN A 5 -23.51 -8.82 0.05
CA GLN A 5 -22.90 -7.82 -0.85
C GLN A 5 -21.47 -7.55 -0.39
N THR A 6 -20.50 -8.20 -1.03
CA THR A 6 -19.07 -8.03 -0.77
C THR A 6 -18.45 -6.80 -1.46
N HIS A 7 -19.21 -6.12 -2.32
CA HIS A 7 -18.73 -4.98 -3.09
C HIS A 7 -19.84 -3.97 -3.42
N ILE A 8 -19.42 -2.74 -3.71
CA ILE A 8 -20.27 -1.64 -4.17
C ILE A 8 -19.74 -1.16 -5.53
N THR A 9 -20.56 -1.24 -6.57
CA THR A 9 -20.22 -0.69 -7.89
C THR A 9 -20.61 0.79 -7.94
N THR A 10 -19.63 1.68 -8.09
CA THR A 10 -19.85 3.14 -8.09
C THR A 10 -19.06 3.81 -9.22
N ARG A 11 -19.39 5.08 -9.53
CA ARG A 11 -18.42 5.93 -10.24
C ARG A 11 -17.16 5.99 -9.38
N VAL A 12 -15.99 5.80 -9.98
CA VAL A 12 -14.72 5.88 -9.24
C VAL A 12 -14.63 7.24 -8.55
N LEU A 13 -14.61 7.24 -7.22
CA LEU A 13 -14.46 8.41 -6.36
C LEU A 13 -13.41 8.08 -5.31
N GLY A 14 -12.52 9.03 -5.02
CA GLY A 14 -11.48 8.85 -4.01
C GLY A 14 -10.38 9.90 -4.10
N THR A 15 -9.47 9.83 -3.14
CA THR A 15 -8.28 10.69 -3.10
C THR A 15 -7.15 9.99 -3.85
N PHE A 16 -6.60 10.64 -4.87
CA PHE A 16 -5.46 10.12 -5.62
C PHE A 16 -4.31 9.75 -4.67
N GLY A 17 -3.56 8.68 -4.95
CA GLY A 17 -2.50 8.17 -4.06
C GLY A 17 -2.96 7.13 -3.03
N TYR A 18 -4.24 7.15 -2.60
CA TYR A 18 -4.81 6.14 -1.69
C TYR A 18 -5.63 5.06 -2.40
N LEU A 19 -5.95 5.31 -3.67
CA LEU A 19 -6.93 4.54 -4.40
C LEU A 19 -6.43 3.12 -4.70
N ASP A 20 -7.23 2.13 -4.32
CA ASP A 20 -7.01 0.73 -4.66
C ASP A 20 -6.97 0.54 -6.20
N PRO A 21 -5.88 -0.03 -6.76
CA PRO A 21 -5.77 -0.25 -8.19
C PRO A 21 -6.84 -1.20 -8.75
N GLU A 22 -7.31 -2.19 -7.97
CA GLU A 22 -8.39 -3.08 -8.41
C GLU A 22 -9.74 -2.36 -8.42
N TYR A 23 -10.01 -1.51 -7.43
CA TYR A 23 -11.21 -0.65 -7.45
C TYR A 23 -11.16 0.31 -8.63
N PHE A 24 -10.02 0.94 -8.90
CA PHE A 24 -9.86 1.84 -10.04
C PHE A 24 -10.16 1.15 -11.37
N GLN A 25 -9.68 -0.08 -11.55
CA GLN A 25 -9.87 -0.84 -12.78
C GLN A 25 -11.28 -1.43 -12.92
N SER A 26 -11.82 -1.99 -11.84
CA SER A 26 -13.09 -2.74 -11.87
C SER A 26 -14.33 -1.89 -11.55
N SER A 27 -14.13 -0.70 -10.97
CA SER A 27 -15.17 0.13 -10.34
C SER A 27 -15.93 -0.57 -9.20
N GLN A 28 -15.41 -1.70 -8.68
CA GLN A 28 -15.97 -2.44 -7.55
C GLN A 28 -15.21 -2.09 -6.27
N PHE A 29 -15.84 -1.31 -5.41
CA PHE A 29 -15.29 -0.96 -4.10
C PHE A 29 -15.57 -2.09 -3.12
N THR A 30 -14.56 -2.56 -2.40
CA THR A 30 -14.67 -3.69 -1.47
C THR A 30 -14.04 -3.36 -0.13
N GLU A 31 -14.24 -4.20 0.88
CA GLU A 31 -13.47 -4.15 2.13
C GLU A 31 -11.95 -4.21 1.90
N LYS A 32 -11.49 -4.86 0.82
CA LYS A 32 -10.07 -4.94 0.47
C LYS A 32 -9.54 -3.62 -0.11
N SER A 33 -10.42 -2.76 -0.61
CA SER A 33 -10.07 -1.41 -1.05
C SER A 33 -9.76 -0.50 0.15
N ASP A 34 -10.48 -0.68 1.27
CA ASP A 34 -10.15 -0.03 2.54
C ASP A 34 -8.81 -0.54 3.11
N VAL A 35 -8.54 -1.85 3.02
CA VAL A 35 -7.25 -2.43 3.45
C VAL A 35 -6.09 -1.81 2.67
N TYR A 36 -6.22 -1.66 1.35
CA TYR A 36 -5.20 -1.03 0.53
C TYR A 36 -4.94 0.42 0.97
N SER A 37 -6.02 1.20 1.11
CA SER A 37 -5.94 2.60 1.54
C SER A 37 -5.30 2.75 2.92
N PHE A 38 -5.59 1.82 3.85
CA PHE A 38 -4.94 1.75 5.15
C PHE A 38 -3.45 1.42 5.03
N GLY A 39 -3.07 0.52 4.12
CA GLY A 39 -1.66 0.25 3.79
C GLY A 39 -0.90 1.49 3.35
N VAL A 40 -1.54 2.36 2.55
CA VAL A 40 -0.95 3.66 2.15
C VAL A 40 -0.73 4.55 3.37
N VAL A 41 -1.71 4.65 4.27
CA VAL A 41 -1.59 5.42 5.52
C VAL A 41 -0.45 4.90 6.39
N LEU A 42 -0.27 3.58 6.51
CA LEU A 42 0.87 3.01 7.25
C LEU A 42 2.21 3.45 6.63
N VAL A 43 2.32 3.50 5.31
CA VAL A 43 3.53 3.97 4.63
C VAL A 43 3.74 5.47 4.86
N GLU A 44 2.70 6.29 4.80
CA GLU A 44 2.80 7.72 5.15
C GLU A 44 3.29 7.92 6.59
N LEU A 45 2.77 7.14 7.54
CA LEU A 45 3.18 7.23 8.94
C LEU A 45 4.62 6.77 9.15
N LEU A 46 5.06 5.70 8.48
CA LEU A 46 6.44 5.21 8.58
C LEU A 46 7.45 6.20 7.97
N THR A 47 7.10 6.83 6.86
CA THR A 47 8.02 7.66 6.06
C THR A 47 7.93 9.14 6.38
N GLY A 48 6.85 9.60 7.01
CA GLY A 48 6.54 11.02 7.19
C GLY A 48 6.16 11.74 5.88
N GLU A 49 6.12 11.04 4.75
CA GLU A 49 5.83 11.59 3.43
C GLU A 49 4.33 11.53 3.12
N LYS A 50 3.84 12.50 2.36
CA LYS A 50 2.44 12.50 1.88
C LYS A 50 2.27 11.55 0.69
N ALA A 51 1.18 10.80 0.67
CA ALA A 51 0.80 9.91 -0.41
C ALA A 51 0.62 10.66 -1.74
N ILE A 52 0.13 11.90 -1.68
CA ILE A 52 0.13 12.84 -2.80
C ILE A 52 1.32 13.77 -2.66
N ARG A 53 2.41 13.46 -3.38
CA ARG A 53 3.60 14.32 -3.45
C ARG A 53 3.34 15.45 -4.44
N SER A 54 3.61 16.71 -4.07
CA SER A 54 3.65 17.80 -5.03
C SER A 54 4.93 17.63 -5.85
N THR A 55 4.77 17.04 -7.03
CA THR A 55 5.81 16.87 -8.06
C THR A 55 6.82 18.03 -8.04
N SER A 56 8.05 17.72 -7.65
CA SER A 56 9.19 18.50 -8.12
C SER A 56 10.28 17.61 -8.65
N HIS A 57 10.65 16.49 -8.03
CA HIS A 57 11.65 15.58 -8.61
C HIS A 57 11.40 14.12 -8.18
N GLU A 58 11.27 13.22 -9.17
CA GLU A 58 11.07 11.76 -9.12
C GLU A 58 9.63 11.23 -9.16
N ASP A 59 9.22 10.79 -10.36
CA ASP A 59 7.89 10.35 -10.80
C ASP A 59 7.38 9.01 -10.19
N LYS A 60 7.82 8.63 -8.99
CA LYS A 60 7.38 7.37 -8.36
C LYS A 60 6.32 7.63 -7.30
N SER A 61 5.21 6.90 -7.38
CA SER A 61 4.19 6.88 -6.31
C SER A 61 4.84 6.47 -4.98
N LEU A 62 4.36 7.02 -3.86
CA LEU A 62 4.88 6.68 -2.51
C LEU A 62 4.88 5.16 -2.28
N VAL A 63 3.82 4.48 -2.73
CA VAL A 63 3.67 3.02 -2.67
C VAL A 63 4.77 2.32 -3.46
N SER A 64 4.98 2.68 -4.73
CA SER A 64 6.01 2.05 -5.58
C SER A 64 7.42 2.26 -5.01
N TRP A 65 7.67 3.45 -4.46
CA TRP A 65 8.94 3.77 -3.81
C TRP A 65 9.16 2.93 -2.55
N PHE A 66 8.16 2.83 -1.67
CA PHE A 66 8.20 1.99 -0.48
C PHE A 66 8.41 0.50 -0.80
N LEU A 67 7.61 -0.06 -1.72
CA LEU A 67 7.69 -1.47 -2.10
C LEU A 67 9.09 -1.82 -2.67
N SER A 68 9.68 -0.93 -3.46
CA SER A 68 11.04 -1.11 -3.96
C SER A 68 12.10 -1.13 -2.85
N HIS A 69 11.95 -0.32 -1.80
CA HIS A 69 12.86 -0.38 -0.65
C HIS A 69 12.67 -1.64 0.19
N MET A 70 11.42 -2.13 0.30
CA MET A 70 11.13 -3.40 0.95
C MET A 70 11.75 -4.59 0.22
N GLU A 71 11.69 -4.61 -1.12
CA GLU A 71 12.30 -5.68 -1.95
C GLU A 71 13.83 -5.69 -1.83
N ASN A 72 14.45 -4.51 -1.74
CA ASN A 72 15.90 -4.37 -1.65
C ASN A 72 16.45 -4.41 -0.21
N SER A 73 15.63 -4.74 0.80
CA SER A 73 16.01 -4.73 2.22
C SER A 73 16.53 -3.37 2.73
N HIS A 74 16.09 -2.28 2.13
CA HIS A 74 16.50 -0.89 2.41
C HIS A 74 15.40 -0.08 3.12
N LEU A 75 14.53 -0.73 3.90
CA LEU A 75 13.43 -0.06 4.61
C LEU A 75 13.92 1.13 5.45
N PHE A 76 15.03 0.97 6.17
CA PHE A 76 15.52 1.99 7.11
C PHE A 76 16.05 3.25 6.45
N ASP A 77 16.28 3.22 5.14
CA ASP A 77 16.70 4.40 4.37
C ASP A 77 15.53 5.37 4.14
N ILE A 78 14.29 4.90 4.34
CA ILE A 78 13.06 5.65 4.05
C ILE A 78 12.17 5.90 5.26
N VAL A 79 12.49 5.32 6.43
CA VAL A 79 11.73 5.57 7.67
C VAL A 79 12.08 6.96 8.21
N ASP A 80 11.06 7.70 8.64
CA ASP A 80 11.23 9.03 9.24
C ASP A 80 12.12 8.99 10.50
N LEU A 81 12.97 10.01 10.66
CA LEU A 81 13.93 10.08 11.75
C LEU A 81 13.28 10.18 13.14
N GLN A 82 12.07 10.71 13.28
CA GLN A 82 11.35 10.71 14.56
C GLN A 82 10.78 9.33 14.84
N VAL A 83 10.23 8.67 13.82
CA VAL A 83 9.70 7.30 13.94
C VAL A 83 10.82 6.32 14.35
N LEU A 84 12.03 6.46 13.79
CA LEU A 84 13.22 5.69 14.17
C LEU A 84 13.62 5.84 15.65
N LYS A 85 13.24 6.94 16.31
CA LYS A 85 13.54 7.17 17.73
C LYS A 85 12.49 6.60 18.66
N GLU A 86 11.27 6.40 18.17
CA GLU A 86 10.11 6.01 18.98
C GLU A 86 9.81 4.51 18.94
N ALA A 87 10.34 3.79 17.95
CA ALA A 87 10.11 2.36 17.78
C ALA A 87 11.41 1.58 17.53
N SER A 88 11.44 0.33 17.97
CA SER A 88 12.54 -0.60 17.71
C SER A 88 12.59 -1.02 16.23
N ARG A 89 13.75 -1.54 15.82
CA ARG A 89 13.98 -2.01 14.45
C ARG A 89 12.99 -3.12 14.07
N GLU A 90 12.71 -3.99 15.03
CA GLU A 90 11.82 -5.14 14.89
C GLU A 90 10.37 -4.70 14.75
N GLU A 91 9.92 -3.71 15.54
CA GLU A 91 8.58 -3.13 15.41
C GLU A 91 8.39 -2.49 14.04
N LEU A 92 9.37 -1.70 13.58
CA LEU A 92 9.31 -1.04 12.28
C LEU A 92 9.26 -2.02 11.12
N LEU A 93 10.08 -3.08 11.16
CA LEU A 93 10.02 -4.15 10.17
C LEU A 93 8.65 -4.83 10.16
N ALA A 94 8.11 -5.17 11.34
CA ALA A 94 6.82 -5.83 11.44
C ALA A 94 5.69 -4.97 10.86
N ILE A 95 5.62 -3.67 11.21
CA ILE A 95 4.63 -2.75 10.64
C ILE A 95 4.82 -2.57 9.14
N ALA A 96 6.07 -2.47 8.66
CA ALA A 96 6.34 -2.36 7.22
C ALA A 96 5.90 -3.62 6.46
N HIS A 97 6.06 -4.82 7.04
CA HIS A 97 5.53 -6.05 6.45
C HIS A 97 4.00 -6.07 6.42
N VAL A 98 3.32 -5.59 7.47
CA VAL A 98 1.86 -5.41 7.47
C VAL A 98 1.44 -4.47 6.32
N ALA A 99 2.09 -3.31 6.20
CA ALA A 99 1.83 -2.36 5.13
C ALA A 99 2.04 -2.99 3.74
N ARG A 100 3.15 -3.70 3.53
CA ARG A 100 3.45 -4.41 2.27
C ARG A 100 2.35 -5.37 1.86
N ARG A 101 1.81 -6.17 2.80
CA ARG A 101 0.72 -7.11 2.50
C ARG A 101 -0.60 -6.40 2.23
N CYS A 102 -0.89 -5.30 2.93
CA CYS A 102 -2.07 -4.47 2.64
C CYS A 102 -2.02 -3.88 1.22
N LEU A 103 -0.83 -3.54 0.73
CA LEU A 103 -0.58 -2.94 -0.58
C LEU A 103 -0.47 -3.95 -1.72
N ASN A 104 -0.81 -5.23 -1.50
CA ASN A 104 -0.78 -6.23 -2.55
C ASN A 104 -1.72 -5.84 -3.71
N LEU A 105 -1.26 -6.01 -4.96
CA LEU A 105 -2.07 -5.69 -6.14
C LEU A 105 -3.27 -6.63 -6.28
N ASP A 106 -3.14 -7.88 -5.85
CA ASP A 106 -4.24 -8.84 -5.78
C ASP A 106 -4.97 -8.71 -4.45
N GLY A 107 -6.19 -8.15 -4.47
CA GLY A 107 -7.01 -7.91 -3.29
C GLY A 107 -7.37 -9.17 -2.52
N LYS A 108 -7.33 -10.35 -3.17
CA LYS A 108 -7.56 -11.63 -2.48
C LYS A 108 -6.39 -12.00 -1.56
N LYS A 109 -5.17 -11.57 -1.91
CA LYS A 109 -3.95 -11.79 -1.11
C LYS A 109 -3.77 -10.76 0.01
N ARG A 110 -4.51 -9.64 -0.03
CA ARG A 110 -4.52 -8.67 1.07
C ARG A 110 -5.12 -9.31 2.33
N PRO A 111 -4.60 -9.03 3.53
CA PRO A 111 -5.24 -9.45 4.77
C PRO A 111 -6.61 -8.80 4.93
N THR A 112 -7.43 -9.34 5.81
CA THR A 112 -8.63 -8.66 6.33
C THR A 112 -8.23 -7.59 7.33
N MET A 113 -9.04 -6.55 7.52
CA MET A 113 -8.77 -5.52 8.54
C MET A 113 -8.66 -6.10 9.96
N ARG A 114 -9.32 -7.24 10.23
CA ARG A 114 -9.20 -7.95 11.51
C ARG A 114 -7.81 -8.58 11.68
N GLU A 115 -7.26 -9.17 10.63
CA GLU A 115 -5.89 -9.73 10.65
C GLU A 115 -4.86 -8.60 10.79
N VAL A 116 -5.03 -7.50 10.05
CA VAL A 116 -4.20 -6.31 10.19
C VAL A 116 -4.18 -5.80 11.63
N LEU A 117 -5.35 -5.67 12.27
CA LEU A 117 -5.44 -5.28 13.68
C LEU A 117 -4.70 -6.25 14.59
N ALA A 118 -4.95 -7.56 14.45
CA ALA A 118 -4.33 -8.58 15.30
C ALA A 118 -2.79 -8.54 15.21
N GLU A 119 -2.24 -8.34 14.00
CA GLU A 119 -0.80 -8.22 13.82
C GLU A 119 -0.22 -6.95 14.46
N ILE A 120 -0.90 -5.81 14.31
CA ILE A 120 -0.48 -4.55 14.96
C ILE A 120 -0.53 -4.69 16.49
N GLU A 121 -1.51 -5.40 17.04
CA GLU A 121 -1.60 -5.67 18.48
C GLU A 121 -0.43 -6.53 18.98
N VAL A 122 -0.01 -7.53 18.19
CA VAL A 122 1.19 -8.32 18.49
C VAL A 122 2.41 -7.43 18.53
N VAL A 123 2.62 -6.56 17.54
CA VAL A 123 3.75 -5.61 17.53
C VAL A 123 3.73 -4.73 18.77
N ARG A 124 2.57 -4.16 19.12
CA ARG A 124 2.40 -3.34 20.33
C ARG A 124 2.71 -4.13 21.62
N SER A 125 2.43 -5.43 21.65
CA SER A 125 2.73 -6.27 22.81
C SER A 125 4.23 -6.55 23.00
N LEU A 126 5.03 -6.53 21.92
CA LEU A 126 6.49 -6.64 22.00
C LEU A 126 7.09 -5.47 22.81
N ASN A 127 6.54 -4.27 22.63
CA ASN A 127 6.92 -3.06 23.38
C ASN A 127 6.74 -3.22 24.89
N MET A 128 5.68 -3.91 25.33
CA MET A 128 5.39 -4.12 26.75
C MET A 128 6.27 -5.23 27.38
N SER A 129 6.75 -6.18 26.59
CA SER A 129 7.57 -7.31 27.05
C SER A 129 9.07 -7.05 27.03
N GLY A 130 9.53 -5.86 26.62
CA GLY A 130 10.92 -5.42 26.79
C GLY A 130 11.43 -5.41 28.23
N ASN A 131 10.57 -5.68 29.22
CA ASN A 131 10.91 -5.85 30.64
C ASN A 131 10.79 -7.30 31.17
N ASN A 132 10.40 -8.30 30.37
CA ASN A 132 10.44 -9.70 30.76
C ASN A 132 10.58 -10.60 29.52
N GLN A 133 11.73 -11.28 29.43
CA GLN A 133 12.00 -12.29 28.40
C GLN A 133 10.86 -13.32 28.33
N GLN A 134 10.11 -13.29 27.24
CA GLN A 134 9.36 -14.44 26.77
C GLN A 134 9.93 -14.89 25.43
N ASN A 135 10.42 -16.12 25.48
CA ASN A 135 11.05 -16.85 24.39
C ASN A 135 10.09 -16.95 23.20
N TRP A 136 10.56 -16.47 22.04
CA TRP A 136 9.93 -16.69 20.75
C TRP A 136 9.79 -18.22 20.51
N PRO A 137 8.60 -18.77 20.22
CA PRO A 137 8.52 -20.14 19.73
C PRO A 137 9.27 -20.19 18.40
N GLY A 138 10.36 -20.96 18.35
CA GLY A 138 11.36 -21.01 17.28
C GLY A 138 10.86 -21.60 15.96
N THR A 139 9.80 -21.03 15.41
CA THR A 139 9.42 -21.16 14.01
C THR A 139 9.38 -19.74 13.47
N GLU A 140 10.47 -19.29 12.85
CA GLU A 140 10.43 -18.08 12.04
C GLU A 140 9.32 -18.26 10.99
N PRO A 141 8.33 -17.37 10.89
CA PRO A 141 7.51 -17.31 9.70
C PRO A 141 8.47 -16.94 8.56
N ASP A 142 8.67 -17.84 7.61
CA ASP A 142 9.50 -17.59 6.45
C ASP A 142 8.90 -16.41 5.64
N TRP A 143 9.40 -15.20 5.89
CA TRP A 143 9.02 -13.97 5.20
C TRP A 143 9.68 -13.84 3.82
N THR A 144 10.45 -14.85 3.38
CA THR A 144 11.13 -14.89 2.08
C THR A 144 10.36 -15.64 1.00
N THR A 145 9.35 -16.44 1.36
CA THR A 145 8.56 -17.22 0.39
C THR A 145 7.23 -16.54 0.05
N ASP A 146 7.28 -15.30 -0.45
CA ASP A 146 6.25 -14.83 -1.40
C ASP A 146 6.83 -15.01 -2.81
N SER A 147 6.74 -16.25 -3.29
CA SER A 147 6.97 -16.57 -4.70
C SER A 147 5.83 -16.01 -5.53
N CYS A 148 6.02 -14.81 -6.08
CA CYS A 148 5.53 -14.47 -7.40
C CYS A 148 6.32 -13.28 -7.95
N TYR A 149 7.23 -13.53 -8.89
CA TYR A 149 7.54 -12.74 -10.09
C TYR A 149 8.81 -13.31 -10.76
N THR A 150 8.76 -14.57 -11.20
CA THR A 150 9.61 -15.00 -12.31
C THR A 150 8.83 -14.76 -13.60
N GLY A 151 9.03 -13.60 -14.23
CA GLY A 151 8.46 -13.38 -15.56
C GLY A 151 8.29 -11.93 -16.01
N PHE A 152 9.36 -11.16 -16.11
CA PHE A 152 9.47 -10.21 -17.22
C PHE A 152 10.92 -10.13 -17.69
N SER A 153 11.24 -10.96 -18.67
CA SER A 153 12.47 -10.84 -19.46
C SER A 153 12.33 -9.63 -20.37
N SER A 154 13.23 -8.67 -20.21
CA SER A 154 13.40 -7.54 -21.12
C SER A 154 13.72 -8.01 -22.53
N SER A 155 12.79 -7.85 -23.48
CA SER A 155 13.04 -7.44 -24.88
C SER A 155 11.77 -7.53 -25.74
N ALA A 156 11.28 -6.38 -26.21
CA ALA A 156 10.90 -6.15 -27.62
C ALA A 156 10.27 -4.75 -27.77
N THR A 157 10.86 -4.00 -28.67
CA THR A 157 10.40 -2.72 -29.24
C THR A 157 9.08 -2.84 -30.02
N SER A 158 8.44 -1.67 -30.17
CA SER A 158 7.43 -1.27 -31.16
C SER A 158 5.99 -1.73 -30.96
N TYR A 159 5.10 -0.74 -31.07
CA TYR A 159 3.77 -0.71 -31.71
C TYR A 159 2.76 0.03 -30.82
N MET A 160 2.47 1.28 -31.17
CA MET A 160 1.12 1.85 -31.25
C MET A 160 1.19 3.10 -32.11
N GLU A 161 0.99 2.90 -33.42
CA GLU A 161 0.53 3.94 -34.31
C GLU A 161 -0.94 4.27 -33.98
N ASN A 162 -1.16 5.56 -33.78
CA ASN A 162 -2.23 6.35 -34.39
C ASN A 162 -3.66 5.78 -34.37
N SER A 163 -4.51 6.39 -33.55
CA SER A 163 -5.90 6.66 -33.94
C SER A 163 -6.37 7.93 -33.25
N SER A 164 -6.41 8.98 -34.05
CA SER A 164 -7.10 10.23 -33.75
C SER A 164 -8.60 9.99 -33.66
N SER A 165 -9.23 10.43 -32.58
CA SER A 165 -10.64 10.84 -32.62
C SER A 165 -10.86 12.01 -31.67
N ASN A 166 -11.11 13.16 -32.30
CA ASN A 166 -11.63 14.37 -31.71
C ASN A 166 -12.83 14.10 -30.81
N PHE A 167 -12.87 14.72 -29.64
CA PHE A 167 -14.11 15.32 -29.18
C PHE A 167 -13.84 16.73 -28.66
N ALA A 168 -14.60 17.66 -29.23
CA ALA A 168 -14.46 19.08 -29.10
C ALA A 168 -14.91 19.62 -27.73
N GLU A 169 -14.46 20.84 -27.49
CA GLU A 169 -14.85 21.85 -26.49
C GLU A 169 -16.27 21.74 -25.91
N LEU A 170 -16.42 22.15 -24.64
CA LEU A 170 -17.06 23.44 -24.31
C LEU A 170 -16.63 23.96 -22.92
N PRO A 171 -16.42 25.28 -22.74
CA PRO A 171 -15.77 25.89 -21.57
C PRO A 171 -16.71 26.68 -20.64
N LEU A 172 -16.13 27.13 -19.53
CA LEU A 172 -16.57 28.18 -18.59
C LEU A 172 -17.82 27.93 -17.74
N LEU A 173 -17.64 27.98 -16.42
CA LEU A 173 -18.23 29.05 -15.59
C LEU A 173 -17.49 29.12 -14.24
N TYR A 174 -16.65 30.15 -14.12
CA TYR A 174 -16.32 30.79 -12.86
C TYR A 174 -17.61 31.31 -12.21
N ASN A 175 -17.83 31.07 -10.91
CA ASN A 175 -18.11 32.19 -10.01
C ASN A 175 -17.87 31.84 -8.54
N THR A 176 -17.13 32.73 -7.90
CA THR A 176 -16.82 32.84 -6.48
C THR A 176 -18.05 33.31 -5.70
N ARG A 177 -18.11 32.93 -4.42
CA ARG A 177 -18.70 33.77 -3.38
C ARG A 177 -17.78 33.78 -2.18
#